data_AF-A0A3D2S6L3-F1
#
_entry.id   AF-A0A3D2S6L3-F1
#
_cell.length_a   1.000
_cell.length_b   1.000
_cell.length_c   1.000
_cell.angle_alpha   90.00
_cell.angle_beta   90.00
_cell.angle_gamma   90.00
#
_symmetry.space_group_name_H-M   'P 1'
#
loop_
_entity.id
_entity.type
_entity.pdbx_description
1 polymer ?
#
loop_
_entity_poly.entity_id
_entity_poly.type
_entity_poly.pdbx_seq_one_letter_code
_entity_poly.pdbx_strand_id
1 'polypeptide(L)'
;MRTLENGLKRLQQVTAEMQEKKQSVIPGEIAFELYDTYGFPHDLTALVAREEGLTVDEKGYLAALEEQKSRSRKAGTSETGDWNIWQEGKSVTFVGYDTTEAEARVLRTREVKQKNKTLFQLVLDRTPFYAESGGQIGDTGVIAINGTEIKVLDTKKENDLIVHFTDKLPDASTGLATAKVHTERRMDISRNHSATHLLHAALRKVLGEHVQQKGSYVGPDRLRFDFSHFSKMTEAEIEEVQTIVNEKIRENIDLDEQRNVPIAVAEKMGAMMLFGEKYGESVRVITFDEHFSRELCGGIHVPATGSIGYFHIVSEGAVAAGVRRIEAITGKASEAFLEEQIATVKAIVGITGNKDAVKSVQQLAEENASLKKELEQFQLQGLQSLKERLLREQETINGLPVIRQKVEVANADMLKKLAYDIRQDTTSIIAILGTEVDGKALIAVIISDDLVAGNNLHAGKMVKELGRHIQGGGGGQPHFATAGGANPQGLKAALEAAEGMLS
;
A
#
# COMPACT_ATOMS: atom_id res chain seq x y z
N MET A 1 -8.91 11.91 2.20
CA MET A 1 -9.19 13.37 2.24
C MET A 1 -10.68 13.72 2.22
N ARG A 2 -11.55 13.10 1.39
CA ARG A 2 -12.99 13.47 1.33
C ARG A 2 -13.83 13.20 2.59
N THR A 3 -13.50 12.20 3.40
CA THR A 3 -14.28 11.83 4.60
C THR A 3 -14.05 12.76 5.80
N LEU A 4 -12.81 13.19 6.06
CA LEU A 4 -12.47 14.09 7.18
C LEU A 4 -13.06 15.50 6.99
N GLU A 5 -13.02 16.03 5.76
CA GLU A 5 -13.61 17.33 5.46
C GLU A 5 -15.14 17.31 5.64
N ASN A 6 -15.79 16.19 5.30
CA ASN A 6 -17.21 15.99 5.53
C ASN A 6 -17.53 15.78 7.02
N GLY A 7 -16.68 15.08 7.76
CA GLY A 7 -16.81 14.92 9.21
C GLY A 7 -16.65 16.23 9.98
N LEU A 8 -15.70 17.08 9.59
CA LEU A 8 -15.53 18.40 10.19
C LEU A 8 -16.71 19.32 9.87
N LYS A 9 -17.22 19.31 8.62
CA LYS A 9 -18.45 20.03 8.25
C LYS A 9 -19.66 19.54 9.04
N ARG A 10 -19.79 18.21 9.21
CA ARG A 10 -20.87 17.62 10.02
C ARG A 10 -20.74 18.03 11.48
N LEU A 11 -19.53 18.04 12.05
CA LEU A 11 -19.30 18.49 13.42
C LEU A 11 -19.64 19.97 13.62
N GLN A 12 -19.21 20.84 12.71
CA GLN A 12 -19.57 22.27 12.73
C GLN A 12 -21.09 22.49 12.65
N GLN A 13 -21.79 21.66 11.87
CA GLN A 13 -23.25 21.69 11.83
C GLN A 13 -23.85 21.25 13.16
N VAL A 14 -23.34 20.17 13.76
CA VAL A 14 -23.79 19.66 15.06
C VAL A 14 -23.56 20.69 16.17
N THR A 15 -22.39 21.34 16.22
CA THR A 15 -22.10 22.36 17.24
C THR A 15 -23.02 23.58 17.09
N ALA A 16 -23.28 24.03 15.87
CA ALA A 16 -24.24 25.11 15.60
C ALA A 16 -25.68 24.72 16.03
N GLU A 17 -26.12 23.49 15.72
CA GLU A 17 -27.42 22.97 16.15
C GLU A 17 -27.55 22.88 17.68
N MET A 18 -26.47 22.49 18.38
CA MET A 18 -26.46 22.45 19.86
C MET A 18 -26.57 23.86 20.46
N GLN A 19 -25.84 24.83 19.90
CA GLN A 19 -25.92 26.23 20.33
C GLN A 19 -27.31 26.83 20.09
N GLU A 20 -27.92 26.57 18.94
CA GLU A 20 -29.29 27.01 18.61
C GLU A 20 -30.32 26.43 19.60
N LYS A 21 -30.17 25.14 19.93
CA LYS A 21 -31.05 24.42 20.88
C LYS A 21 -30.71 24.68 22.35
N LYS A 22 -29.67 25.48 22.65
CA LYS A 22 -29.14 25.73 24.01
C LYS A 22 -28.80 24.44 24.77
N GLN A 23 -28.28 23.45 24.06
CA GLN A 23 -27.79 22.19 24.62
C GLN A 23 -26.26 22.24 24.74
N SER A 24 -25.74 21.75 25.86
CA SER A 24 -24.29 21.74 26.13
C SER A 24 -23.63 20.38 25.90
N VAL A 25 -24.40 19.37 25.50
CA VAL A 25 -23.94 17.97 25.36
C VAL A 25 -24.31 17.45 23.98
N ILE A 26 -23.31 17.03 23.21
CA ILE A 26 -23.49 16.33 21.94
C ILE A 26 -23.94 14.89 22.25
N PRO A 27 -25.08 14.41 21.71
CA PRO A 27 -25.54 13.04 21.89
C PRO A 27 -24.51 12.01 21.42
N GLY A 28 -24.36 10.93 22.18
CA GLY A 28 -23.37 9.88 21.91
C GLY A 28 -23.59 9.16 20.57
N GLU A 29 -24.84 9.07 20.11
CA GLU A 29 -25.22 8.52 18.79
C GLU A 29 -24.67 9.37 17.63
N ILE A 30 -24.66 10.70 17.78
CA ILE A 30 -24.11 11.63 16.77
C ILE A 30 -22.58 11.59 16.81
N ALA A 31 -21.98 11.51 17.99
CA ALA A 31 -20.54 11.28 18.12
C ALA A 31 -20.13 9.93 17.51
N PHE A 32 -20.98 8.91 17.63
CA PHE A 32 -20.80 7.62 16.99
C PHE A 32 -21.01 7.69 15.48
N GLU A 33 -22.01 8.43 14.98
CA GLU A 33 -22.20 8.71 13.55
C GLU A 33 -20.97 9.38 12.93
N LEU A 34 -20.44 10.41 13.60
CA LEU A 34 -19.20 11.09 13.22
C LEU A 34 -18.04 10.09 13.10
N TYR A 35 -17.91 9.18 14.06
CA TYR A 35 -16.89 8.13 14.04
C TYR A 35 -17.12 7.05 12.97
N ASP A 36 -18.30 6.45 12.91
CA ASP A 36 -18.61 5.26 12.09
C ASP A 36 -18.87 5.62 10.62
N THR A 37 -19.60 6.71 10.37
CA THR A 37 -20.01 7.13 9.02
C THR A 37 -19.00 8.07 8.38
N TYR A 38 -18.49 9.04 9.15
CA TYR A 38 -17.58 10.07 8.63
C TYR A 38 -16.11 9.80 8.96
N GLY A 39 -15.82 8.76 9.76
CA GLY A 39 -14.48 8.40 10.18
C GLY A 39 -13.86 9.37 11.17
N PHE A 40 -14.62 10.32 11.71
CA PHE A 40 -14.16 11.41 12.57
C PHE A 40 -14.06 10.91 14.03
N PRO A 41 -12.85 10.78 14.60
CA PRO A 41 -12.63 10.18 15.91
C PRO A 41 -13.45 10.83 17.02
N HIS A 42 -13.93 10.02 17.96
CA HIS A 42 -14.60 10.51 19.17
C HIS A 42 -13.74 11.52 19.94
N ASP A 43 -12.44 11.28 20.06
CA ASP A 43 -11.55 12.17 20.81
C ASP A 43 -11.39 13.53 20.12
N LEU A 44 -11.36 13.55 18.78
CA LEU A 44 -11.36 14.79 18.02
C LEU A 44 -12.72 15.50 18.12
N THR A 45 -13.82 14.74 18.12
CA THR A 45 -15.16 15.27 18.38
C THR A 45 -15.20 15.94 19.76
N ALA A 46 -14.66 15.28 20.78
CA ALA A 46 -14.61 15.77 22.16
C ALA A 46 -13.66 16.96 22.33
N LEU A 47 -12.54 17.00 21.60
CA LEU A 47 -11.60 18.12 21.62
C LEU A 47 -12.22 19.38 21.01
N VAL A 48 -12.73 19.29 19.78
CA VAL A 48 -13.36 20.40 19.07
C VAL A 48 -14.63 20.87 19.78
N ALA A 49 -15.44 19.93 20.30
CA ALA A 49 -16.59 20.28 21.13
C ALA A 49 -16.19 21.14 22.34
N ARG A 50 -15.05 20.81 22.98
CA ARG A 50 -14.56 21.53 24.16
C ARG A 50 -14.07 22.94 23.83
N GLU A 51 -13.45 23.14 22.66
CA GLU A 51 -13.07 24.47 22.16
C GLU A 51 -14.30 25.37 21.97
N GLU A 52 -15.44 24.79 21.62
CA GLU A 52 -16.73 25.46 21.45
C GLU A 52 -17.61 25.48 22.73
N GLY A 53 -17.07 25.06 23.87
CA GLY A 53 -17.78 25.06 25.17
C GLY A 53 -18.82 23.93 25.36
N LEU A 54 -18.75 22.88 24.54
CA LEU A 54 -19.64 21.70 24.57
C LEU A 54 -18.91 20.47 25.15
N THR A 55 -19.69 19.47 25.58
CA THR A 55 -19.18 18.13 25.95
C THR A 55 -19.83 17.05 25.08
N VAL A 56 -19.31 15.82 25.12
CA VAL A 56 -19.85 14.67 24.38
C VAL A 56 -20.39 13.64 25.37
N ASP A 57 -21.56 13.06 25.09
CA ASP A 57 -22.10 11.94 25.86
C ASP A 57 -21.32 10.64 25.55
N GLU A 58 -20.29 10.40 26.34
CA GLU A 58 -19.42 9.24 26.24
C GLU A 58 -20.13 7.91 26.50
N LYS A 59 -21.15 7.90 27.38
CA LYS A 59 -21.91 6.67 27.67
C LYS A 59 -22.76 6.25 26.47
N GLY A 60 -23.43 7.21 25.82
CA GLY A 60 -24.19 6.96 24.60
C GLY A 60 -23.29 6.50 23.44
N TYR A 61 -22.10 7.09 23.30
CA TYR A 61 -21.12 6.69 22.28
C TYR A 61 -20.67 5.23 22.46
N LEU A 62 -20.29 4.85 23.69
CA LEU A 62 -19.85 3.49 24.00
C LEU A 62 -20.96 2.45 23.77
N ALA A 63 -22.22 2.80 24.06
CA ALA A 63 -23.37 1.93 23.80
C ALA A 63 -23.55 1.66 22.30
N ALA A 64 -23.49 2.70 21.46
CA ALA A 64 -23.61 2.59 20.01
C ALA A 64 -22.45 1.80 19.38
N LEU A 65 -21.23 1.98 19.89
CA LEU A 65 -20.05 1.22 19.47
C LEU A 65 -20.19 -0.28 19.76
N GLU A 66 -20.72 -0.64 20.93
CA GLU A 66 -20.92 -2.04 21.30
C GLU A 66 -22.01 -2.71 20.44
N GLU A 67 -23.07 -1.97 20.09
CA GLU A 67 -24.11 -2.45 19.17
C GLU A 67 -23.56 -2.73 17.76
N GLN A 68 -22.68 -1.86 17.24
CA GLN A 68 -22.02 -2.07 15.95
C GLN A 68 -21.06 -3.26 15.97
N LYS A 69 -20.24 -3.41 17.04
CA LYS A 69 -19.38 -4.60 17.24
C LYS A 69 -20.20 -5.88 17.31
N SER A 70 -21.35 -5.87 18.00
CA SER A 70 -22.25 -7.01 18.06
C SER A 70 -22.83 -7.37 16.67
N ARG A 71 -23.08 -6.39 15.80
CA ARG A 71 -23.53 -6.61 14.42
C ARG A 71 -22.44 -7.23 13.55
N SER A 72 -21.20 -6.74 13.64
CA SER A 72 -20.06 -7.30 12.88
C SER A 72 -19.68 -8.72 13.32
N ARG A 73 -19.83 -9.06 14.60
CA ARG A 73 -19.63 -10.43 15.12
C ARG A 73 -20.63 -11.45 14.58
N LYS A 74 -21.85 -11.03 14.23
CA LYS A 74 -22.88 -11.91 13.62
C LYS A 74 -22.60 -12.25 12.15
N ALA A 75 -21.74 -11.51 11.45
CA ALA A 75 -21.47 -11.68 10.03
C ALA A 75 -20.44 -12.80 9.70
N GLY A 76 -19.85 -13.44 10.71
CA GLY A 76 -18.88 -14.53 10.55
C GLY A 76 -19.29 -15.79 11.31
N THR A 77 -20.38 -16.44 10.93
CA THR A 77 -20.80 -17.69 11.56
C THR A 77 -19.90 -18.84 11.13
N SER A 78 -18.94 -19.20 11.97
CA SER A 78 -18.35 -20.55 11.99
C SER A 78 -19.27 -21.48 12.78
N GLU A 79 -19.63 -22.63 12.22
CA GLU A 79 -20.26 -23.71 12.98
C GLU A 79 -19.21 -24.32 13.92
N THR A 80 -19.27 -23.90 15.19
CA THR A 80 -18.45 -24.47 16.26
C THR A 80 -19.20 -25.67 16.84
N GLY A 81 -18.58 -26.86 16.80
CA GLY A 81 -19.14 -28.03 17.45
C GLY A 81 -19.14 -27.92 18.97
N ASP A 82 -19.89 -28.80 19.63
CA ASP A 82 -19.88 -28.88 21.09
C ASP A 82 -18.52 -29.37 21.62
N TRP A 83 -18.18 -28.96 22.84
CA TRP A 83 -16.97 -29.42 23.52
C TRP A 83 -17.11 -30.89 23.94
N ASN A 84 -16.16 -31.72 23.50
CA ASN A 84 -15.91 -33.02 24.09
C ASN A 84 -15.04 -32.82 25.35
N ILE A 85 -15.66 -32.97 26.53
CA ILE A 85 -14.99 -32.76 27.82
C ILE A 85 -14.29 -34.06 28.23
N TRP A 86 -12.97 -34.00 28.37
CA TRP A 86 -12.14 -35.13 28.79
C TRP A 86 -11.83 -35.10 30.28
N GLN A 87 -11.66 -33.91 30.84
CA GLN A 87 -11.46 -33.69 32.28
C GLN A 87 -12.25 -32.47 32.73
N GLU A 88 -12.87 -32.56 33.91
CA GLU A 88 -13.55 -31.42 34.51
C GLU A 88 -12.51 -30.45 35.07
N GLY A 89 -12.59 -29.19 34.65
CA GLY A 89 -11.69 -28.13 35.07
C GLY A 89 -11.98 -26.84 34.32
N LYS A 90 -12.15 -25.72 35.05
CA LYS A 90 -12.39 -24.40 34.45
C LYS A 90 -11.13 -23.54 34.35
N SER A 91 -10.14 -23.74 35.22
CA SER A 91 -8.96 -22.88 35.29
C SER A 91 -7.88 -23.34 34.31
N VAL A 92 -7.58 -22.49 33.33
CA VAL A 92 -6.40 -22.61 32.47
C VAL A 92 -5.28 -21.74 33.06
N THR A 93 -4.12 -22.34 33.33
CA THR A 93 -2.96 -21.62 33.86
C THR A 93 -1.99 -21.29 32.73
N PHE A 94 -1.85 -20.01 32.40
CA PHE A 94 -0.82 -19.56 31.47
C PHE A 94 0.54 -19.49 32.17
N VAL A 95 1.55 -20.18 31.62
CA VAL A 95 2.93 -20.18 32.14
C VAL A 95 3.95 -19.68 31.13
N GLY A 96 3.48 -19.18 29.98
CA GLY A 96 4.33 -18.79 28.86
C GLY A 96 5.17 -17.54 29.09
N TYR A 97 4.96 -16.82 30.19
CA TYR A 97 5.85 -15.74 30.61
C TYR A 97 7.21 -16.25 31.09
N ASP A 98 7.23 -17.45 31.69
CA ASP A 98 8.43 -18.00 32.34
C ASP A 98 9.02 -19.17 31.56
N THR A 99 8.18 -19.93 30.83
CA THR A 99 8.64 -21.12 30.10
C THR A 99 8.08 -21.20 28.69
N THR A 100 8.85 -21.83 27.80
CA THR A 100 8.45 -22.13 26.42
C THR A 100 7.98 -23.58 26.24
N GLU A 101 8.07 -24.36 27.30
CA GLU A 101 7.67 -25.76 27.39
C GLU A 101 6.98 -26.01 28.72
N ALA A 102 5.92 -26.83 28.72
CA ALA A 102 5.27 -27.30 29.94
C ALA A 102 4.59 -28.66 29.74
N GLU A 103 4.58 -29.46 30.81
CA GLU A 103 3.68 -30.60 30.92
C GLU A 103 2.26 -30.12 31.28
N ALA A 104 1.27 -30.75 30.65
CA ALA A 104 -0.14 -30.37 30.73
C ALA A 104 -1.06 -31.57 30.55
N ARG A 105 -2.34 -31.39 30.86
CA ARG A 105 -3.44 -32.32 30.59
C ARG A 105 -4.42 -31.69 29.63
N VAL A 106 -4.96 -32.49 28.72
CA VAL A 106 -6.03 -32.05 27.82
C VAL A 106 -7.35 -32.04 28.58
N LEU A 107 -7.98 -30.87 28.67
CA LEU A 107 -9.26 -30.69 29.35
C LEU A 107 -10.44 -31.01 28.43
N ARG A 108 -10.40 -30.48 27.20
CA ARG A 108 -11.49 -30.59 26.23
C ARG A 108 -11.01 -30.38 24.81
N THR A 109 -11.72 -30.98 23.88
CA THR A 109 -11.47 -30.89 22.45
C THR A 109 -12.77 -30.63 21.69
N ARG A 110 -12.69 -30.05 20.49
CA ARG A 110 -13.84 -30.00 19.57
C ARG A 110 -13.39 -29.94 18.12
N GLU A 111 -14.31 -30.35 17.25
CA GLU A 111 -14.20 -30.14 15.81
C GLU A 111 -14.82 -28.79 15.44
N VAL A 112 -14.17 -28.04 14.56
CA VAL A 112 -14.67 -26.78 14.02
C VAL A 112 -14.62 -26.83 12.50
N LYS A 113 -15.78 -26.63 11.86
CA LYS A 113 -15.87 -26.56 10.40
C LYS A 113 -15.72 -25.10 9.97
N GLN A 114 -14.65 -24.82 9.23
CA GLN A 114 -14.43 -23.50 8.65
C GLN A 114 -14.36 -23.62 7.14
N LYS A 115 -15.41 -23.17 6.45
CA LYS A 115 -15.59 -23.36 4.99
C LYS A 115 -15.50 -24.85 4.63
N ASN A 116 -14.54 -25.24 3.78
CA ASN A 116 -14.32 -26.62 3.33
C ASN A 116 -13.20 -27.34 4.10
N LYS A 117 -12.75 -26.80 5.24
CA LYS A 117 -11.70 -27.41 6.07
C LYS A 117 -12.25 -27.73 7.45
N THR A 118 -11.98 -28.94 7.91
CA THR A 118 -12.12 -29.32 9.31
C THR A 118 -10.85 -28.90 10.03
N LEU A 119 -11.00 -28.06 11.06
CA LEU A 119 -9.96 -27.73 12.02
C LEU A 119 -10.36 -28.29 13.38
N PHE A 120 -9.38 -28.40 14.26
CA PHE A 120 -9.61 -28.91 15.59
C PHE A 120 -9.18 -27.89 16.63
N GLN A 121 -9.79 -27.99 17.80
CA GLN A 121 -9.47 -27.12 18.91
C GLN A 121 -9.24 -27.93 20.18
N LEU A 122 -8.25 -27.50 20.95
CA LEU A 122 -7.79 -28.19 22.15
C LEU A 122 -7.53 -27.20 23.27
N VAL A 123 -7.93 -27.55 24.49
CA VAL A 123 -7.70 -26.75 25.70
C VAL A 123 -6.90 -27.57 26.70
N LEU A 124 -5.86 -26.97 27.24
CA LEU A 124 -4.99 -27.54 28.27
C LEU A 124 -5.31 -26.92 29.63
N ASP A 125 -5.03 -27.64 30.72
CA ASP A 125 -5.07 -27.11 32.09
C ASP A 125 -3.95 -26.09 32.36
N ARG A 126 -2.80 -26.27 31.72
CA ARG A 126 -1.62 -25.43 31.79
C ARG A 126 -1.01 -25.28 30.39
N THR A 127 -0.61 -24.07 29.99
CA THR A 127 -0.03 -23.87 28.65
C THR A 127 1.02 -22.77 28.60
N PRO A 128 2.13 -22.99 27.87
CA PRO A 128 3.10 -21.93 27.55
C PRO A 128 2.71 -21.13 26.29
N PHE A 129 1.61 -21.47 25.60
CA PHE A 129 1.17 -20.79 24.38
C PHE A 129 0.42 -19.49 24.71
N TYR A 130 0.95 -18.36 24.26
CA TYR A 130 0.29 -17.08 24.35
C TYR A 130 -0.92 -17.06 23.41
N ALA A 131 -2.06 -16.69 23.95
CA ALA A 131 -3.28 -16.50 23.18
C ALA A 131 -3.36 -15.07 22.65
N GLU A 132 -3.69 -14.92 21.36
CA GLU A 132 -3.78 -13.63 20.68
C GLU A 132 -4.52 -12.58 21.52
N SER A 133 -3.84 -11.46 21.81
CA SER A 133 -4.34 -10.39 22.67
C SER A 133 -3.43 -9.15 22.56
N GLY A 134 -3.99 -7.94 22.76
CA GLY A 134 -3.21 -6.69 22.77
C GLY A 134 -2.47 -6.38 21.46
N GLY A 135 -2.93 -6.91 20.33
CA GLY A 135 -2.24 -6.82 19.03
C GLY A 135 -1.19 -7.90 18.78
N GLN A 136 -0.70 -8.60 19.82
CA GLN A 136 0.18 -9.75 19.66
C GLN A 136 -0.58 -10.96 19.16
N ILE A 137 -0.08 -11.57 18.08
CA ILE A 137 -0.66 -12.79 17.52
C ILE A 137 -0.41 -14.02 18.38
N GLY A 138 -1.29 -15.02 18.25
CA GLY A 138 -1.19 -16.28 18.96
C GLY A 138 0.11 -17.04 18.67
N ASP A 139 0.58 -17.77 19.67
CA ASP A 139 1.70 -18.67 19.50
C ASP A 139 1.33 -19.90 18.68
N THR A 140 2.34 -20.43 18.01
CA THR A 140 2.31 -21.70 17.28
C THR A 140 3.36 -22.63 17.85
N GLY A 141 3.29 -23.91 17.50
CA GLY A 141 4.18 -24.92 18.08
C GLY A 141 3.61 -26.33 17.96
N VAL A 142 3.94 -27.17 18.93
CA VAL A 142 3.58 -28.59 18.95
C VAL A 142 3.09 -28.98 20.34
N ILE A 143 2.08 -29.84 20.38
CA ILE A 143 1.65 -30.55 21.58
C ILE A 143 1.90 -32.04 21.34
N ALA A 144 2.80 -32.64 22.12
CA ALA A 144 3.14 -34.05 22.03
C ALA A 144 2.37 -34.84 23.10
N ILE A 145 1.63 -35.89 22.70
CA ILE A 145 0.84 -36.73 23.61
C ILE A 145 1.07 -38.19 23.22
N ASN A 146 1.58 -39.01 24.15
CA ASN A 146 1.83 -40.44 23.94
C ASN A 146 2.64 -40.76 22.65
N GLY A 147 3.60 -39.90 22.30
CA GLY A 147 4.42 -40.04 21.08
C GLY A 147 3.81 -39.45 19.81
N THR A 148 2.55 -39.00 19.84
CA THR A 148 1.91 -38.29 18.72
C THR A 148 2.13 -36.78 18.86
N GLU A 149 2.78 -36.18 17.88
CA GLU A 149 2.90 -34.72 17.76
C GLU A 149 1.70 -34.12 17.02
N ILE A 150 1.09 -33.10 17.62
CA ILE A 150 -0.04 -32.34 17.09
C ILE A 150 0.42 -30.91 16.86
N LYS A 151 0.23 -30.39 15.65
CA LYS A 151 0.69 -29.04 15.32
C LYS A 151 -0.34 -28.02 15.80
N VAL A 152 0.12 -27.04 16.57
CA VAL A 152 -0.65 -25.85 16.94
C VAL A 152 -0.42 -24.79 15.87
N LEU A 153 -1.50 -24.46 15.16
CA LEU A 153 -1.54 -23.51 14.05
C LEU A 153 -1.78 -22.08 14.51
N ASP A 154 -2.51 -21.91 15.61
CA ASP A 154 -2.87 -20.62 16.21
C ASP A 154 -3.35 -20.83 17.65
N THR A 155 -3.32 -19.78 18.47
CA THR A 155 -3.79 -19.83 19.87
C THR A 155 -4.63 -18.58 20.17
N LYS A 156 -5.87 -18.76 20.62
CA LYS A 156 -6.82 -17.65 20.89
C LYS A 156 -7.50 -17.78 22.24
N LYS A 157 -8.05 -16.66 22.73
CA LYS A 157 -8.89 -16.64 23.94
C LYS A 157 -10.37 -16.83 23.59
N GLU A 158 -11.07 -17.68 24.33
CA GLU A 158 -12.52 -17.86 24.24
C GLU A 158 -13.09 -18.15 25.64
N ASN A 159 -13.94 -17.26 26.18
CA ASN A 159 -14.59 -17.43 27.49
C ASN A 159 -13.61 -17.86 28.61
N ASP A 160 -12.51 -17.10 28.77
CA ASP A 160 -11.40 -17.37 29.71
C ASP A 160 -10.56 -18.62 29.43
N LEU A 161 -10.82 -19.34 28.33
CA LEU A 161 -10.00 -20.46 27.88
C LEU A 161 -8.90 -19.98 26.94
N ILE A 162 -7.76 -20.68 26.99
CA ILE A 162 -6.74 -20.63 25.95
C ILE A 162 -6.97 -21.81 25.01
N VAL A 163 -7.44 -21.49 23.81
CA VAL A 163 -7.83 -22.45 22.78
C VAL A 163 -6.72 -22.56 21.74
N HIS A 164 -6.19 -23.77 21.60
CA HIS A 164 -5.16 -24.11 20.63
C HIS A 164 -5.85 -24.66 19.38
N PHE A 165 -5.65 -24.01 18.24
CA PHE A 165 -6.14 -24.48 16.95
C PHE A 165 -5.14 -25.47 16.38
N THR A 166 -5.59 -26.69 16.07
CA THR A 166 -4.73 -27.79 15.65
C THR A 166 -5.17 -28.40 14.33
N ASP A 167 -4.23 -29.10 13.68
CA ASP A 167 -4.44 -29.82 12.43
C ASP A 167 -5.12 -31.19 12.62
N LYS A 168 -5.02 -31.76 13.82
CA LYS A 168 -5.67 -33.01 14.23
C LYS A 168 -5.97 -33.03 15.73
N LEU A 169 -6.77 -34.00 16.17
CA LEU A 169 -7.00 -34.30 17.59
C LEU A 169 -6.06 -35.40 18.09
N PRO A 170 -5.83 -35.49 19.41
CA PRO A 170 -5.15 -36.64 20.01
C PRO A 170 -6.03 -37.89 19.91
N ASP A 171 -5.39 -39.05 19.70
CA ASP A 171 -6.09 -40.34 19.61
C ASP A 171 -6.62 -40.83 20.97
N ALA A 172 -6.08 -40.32 22.09
CA ALA A 172 -6.42 -40.76 23.44
C ALA A 172 -6.68 -39.59 24.40
N SER A 173 -7.70 -39.75 25.25
CA SER A 173 -8.11 -38.76 26.25
C SER A 173 -7.30 -38.75 27.55
N THR A 174 -6.42 -39.72 27.73
CA THR A 174 -5.69 -39.97 28.96
C THR A 174 -4.19 -40.07 28.67
N GLY A 175 -3.51 -38.92 28.68
CA GLY A 175 -2.07 -38.82 28.53
C GLY A 175 -1.57 -37.47 29.03
N LEU A 176 -0.37 -37.45 29.62
CA LEU A 176 0.33 -36.19 29.85
C LEU A 176 0.78 -35.65 28.49
N ALA A 177 0.46 -34.38 28.24
CA ALA A 177 0.85 -33.66 27.06
C ALA A 177 2.08 -32.82 27.35
N THR A 178 3.06 -32.80 26.44
CA THR A 178 4.16 -31.84 26.46
C THR A 178 3.87 -30.76 25.44
N ALA A 179 3.55 -29.56 25.93
CA ALA A 179 3.24 -28.39 25.11
C ALA A 179 4.52 -27.59 24.86
N LYS A 180 4.94 -27.45 23.60
CA LYS A 180 6.18 -26.76 23.19
C LYS A 180 5.90 -25.72 22.12
N VAL A 181 6.39 -24.52 22.36
CA VAL A 181 6.11 -23.38 21.49
C VAL A 181 7.22 -23.20 20.47
N HIS A 182 6.93 -22.55 19.35
CA HIS A 182 7.94 -22.21 18.37
C HIS A 182 8.80 -21.04 18.88
N THR A 183 9.90 -21.35 19.57
CA THR A 183 10.74 -20.38 20.29
C THR A 183 11.29 -19.26 19.42
N GLU A 184 11.79 -19.56 18.21
CA GLU A 184 12.33 -18.52 17.32
C GLU A 184 11.24 -17.52 16.90
N ARG A 185 10.09 -18.01 16.40
CA ARG A 185 8.93 -17.20 16.05
C ARG A 185 8.46 -16.35 17.23
N ARG A 186 8.40 -16.92 18.44
CA ARG A 186 8.04 -16.16 19.65
C ARG A 186 9.02 -15.03 19.94
N MET A 187 10.32 -15.30 19.77
CA MET A 187 11.33 -14.27 19.97
C MET A 187 11.16 -13.14 18.94
N ASP A 188 10.89 -13.45 17.67
CA ASP A 188 10.64 -12.42 16.67
C ASP A 188 9.39 -11.58 17.00
N ILE A 189 8.32 -12.22 17.50
CA ILE A 189 7.13 -11.53 18.00
C ILE A 189 7.47 -10.64 19.21
N SER A 190 8.25 -11.13 20.18
CA SER A 190 8.57 -10.37 21.38
C SER A 190 9.50 -9.18 21.10
N ARG A 191 10.39 -9.29 20.09
CA ARG A 191 11.17 -8.17 19.55
C ARG A 191 10.25 -7.07 19.01
N ASN A 192 9.33 -7.45 18.12
CA ASN A 192 8.35 -6.54 17.56
C ASN A 192 7.41 -5.96 18.62
N HIS A 193 7.05 -6.72 19.66
CA HIS A 193 6.22 -6.23 20.76
C HIS A 193 6.96 -5.14 21.54
N SER A 194 8.18 -5.43 21.96
CA SER A 194 8.98 -4.50 22.78
C SER A 194 9.35 -3.26 21.97
N ALA A 195 9.62 -3.40 20.68
CA ALA A 195 9.79 -2.27 19.77
C ALA A 195 8.52 -1.40 19.64
N THR A 196 7.33 -1.99 19.74
CA THR A 196 6.06 -1.25 19.73
C THR A 196 5.96 -0.29 20.93
N HIS A 197 6.41 -0.71 22.12
CA HIS A 197 6.44 0.14 23.32
C HIS A 197 7.41 1.32 23.14
N LEU A 198 8.62 1.05 22.63
CA LEU A 198 9.60 2.10 22.36
C LEU A 198 9.13 3.07 21.27
N LEU A 199 8.48 2.55 20.22
CA LEU A 199 7.88 3.35 19.15
C LEU A 199 6.79 4.27 19.69
N HIS A 200 5.91 3.76 20.55
CA HIS A 200 4.84 4.56 21.13
C HIS A 200 5.39 5.71 21.98
N ALA A 201 6.37 5.43 22.85
CA ALA A 201 7.07 6.44 23.63
C ALA A 201 7.78 7.48 22.75
N ALA A 202 8.49 7.04 21.70
CA ALA A 202 9.17 7.92 20.76
C ALA A 202 8.20 8.83 19.99
N LEU A 203 7.07 8.29 19.51
CA LEU A 203 6.04 9.07 18.84
C LEU A 203 5.46 10.16 19.76
N ARG A 204 5.21 9.85 21.04
CA ARG A 204 4.74 10.82 22.01
C ARG A 204 5.77 11.91 22.29
N LYS A 205 7.06 11.55 22.31
CA LYS A 205 8.17 12.50 22.51
C LYS A 205 8.31 13.47 21.34
N VAL A 206 8.19 12.99 20.11
CA VAL A 206 8.37 13.80 18.89
C VAL A 206 7.09 14.59 18.55
N LEU A 207 5.93 13.93 18.54
CA LEU A 207 4.69 14.52 18.07
C LEU A 207 3.86 15.15 19.20
N GLY A 208 4.00 14.69 20.43
CA GLY A 208 3.27 15.16 21.61
C GLY A 208 2.34 14.12 22.25
N GLU A 209 1.82 14.45 23.43
CA GLU A 209 1.05 13.53 24.28
C GLU A 209 -0.34 13.16 23.76
N HIS A 210 -0.82 13.79 22.69
CA HIS A 210 -2.09 13.42 22.03
C HIS A 210 -1.98 12.12 21.23
N VAL A 211 -0.77 11.62 21.01
CA VAL A 211 -0.55 10.31 20.40
C VAL A 211 -1.03 9.22 21.37
N GLN A 212 -2.03 8.47 20.92
CA GLN A 212 -2.60 7.33 21.60
C GLN A 212 -2.75 6.17 20.61
N GLN A 213 -2.49 4.96 21.08
CA GLN A 213 -2.74 3.75 20.30
C GLN A 213 -4.23 3.64 19.91
N LYS A 214 -4.48 3.41 18.62
CA LYS A 214 -5.80 3.13 18.02
C LYS A 214 -5.89 1.72 17.41
N GLY A 215 -4.76 1.03 17.31
CA GLY A 215 -4.69 -0.34 16.80
C GLY A 215 -3.25 -0.84 16.83
N SER A 216 -3.09 -2.14 16.99
CA SER A 216 -1.77 -2.77 16.97
C SER A 216 -1.84 -4.13 16.27
N TYR A 217 -0.76 -4.52 15.63
CA TYR A 217 -0.49 -5.88 15.20
C TYR A 217 1.00 -6.16 15.42
N VAL A 218 1.29 -7.28 16.07
CA VAL A 218 2.64 -7.72 16.40
C VAL A 218 2.78 -9.17 15.96
N GLY A 219 3.46 -9.36 14.83
CA GLY A 219 3.80 -10.67 14.25
C GLY A 219 5.31 -10.93 14.26
N PRO A 220 5.77 -12.08 13.75
CA PRO A 220 7.20 -12.39 13.65
C PRO A 220 7.90 -11.61 12.53
N ASP A 221 7.16 -11.25 11.49
CA ASP A 221 7.65 -10.59 10.28
C ASP A 221 7.69 -9.06 10.43
N ARG A 222 6.72 -8.49 11.15
CA ARG A 222 6.58 -7.04 11.30
C ARG A 222 5.72 -6.66 12.51
N LEU A 223 5.77 -5.38 12.83
CA LEU A 223 4.77 -4.71 13.66
C LEU A 223 4.03 -3.62 12.87
N ARG A 224 2.83 -3.33 13.32
CA ARG A 224 1.98 -2.25 12.80
C ARG A 224 1.34 -1.53 13.97
N PHE A 225 1.56 -0.23 14.04
CA PHE A 225 1.08 0.63 15.11
C PHE A 225 0.21 1.74 14.54
N ASP A 226 -1.07 1.73 14.92
CA ASP A 226 -2.02 2.76 14.54
C ASP A 226 -2.17 3.73 15.71
N PHE A 227 -2.09 5.03 15.43
CA PHE A 227 -2.08 6.06 16.47
C PHE A 227 -2.88 7.31 16.07
N SER A 228 -3.38 8.04 17.06
CA SER A 228 -4.06 9.32 16.85
C SER A 228 -3.05 10.41 16.49
N HIS A 229 -3.17 10.97 15.30
CA HIS A 229 -2.42 12.16 14.87
C HIS A 229 -3.07 12.75 13.60
N PHE A 230 -3.12 14.08 13.51
CA PHE A 230 -4.00 14.80 12.58
C PHE A 230 -3.40 15.06 11.19
N SER A 231 -2.07 15.12 11.10
CA SER A 231 -1.34 15.48 9.87
C SER A 231 -0.42 14.38 9.39
N LYS A 232 0.03 14.47 8.13
CA LYS A 232 1.16 13.65 7.69
C LYS A 232 2.42 14.12 8.44
N MET A 233 3.09 13.18 9.09
CA MET A 233 4.45 13.27 9.61
C MET A 233 5.36 13.60 8.44
N THR A 234 6.24 14.55 8.70
CA THR A 234 7.35 14.89 7.84
C THR A 234 8.39 13.76 7.86
N GLU A 235 9.23 13.72 6.83
CA GLU A 235 10.33 12.75 6.77
C GLU A 235 11.26 12.89 7.98
N ALA A 236 11.54 14.13 8.41
CA ALA A 236 12.37 14.42 9.58
C ALA A 236 11.78 13.86 10.89
N GLU A 237 10.46 13.97 11.09
CA GLU A 237 9.79 13.39 12.27
C GLU A 237 9.86 11.85 12.25
N ILE A 238 9.72 11.23 11.08
CA ILE A 238 9.84 9.77 10.92
C ILE A 238 11.27 9.32 11.26
N GLU A 239 12.27 10.01 10.72
CA GLU A 239 13.69 9.77 10.98
C GLU A 239 14.05 9.96 12.46
N GLU A 240 13.52 11.01 13.11
CA GLU A 240 13.73 11.29 14.53
C GLU A 240 13.14 10.18 15.42
N VAL A 241 11.90 9.76 15.15
CA VAL A 241 11.26 8.65 15.86
C VAL A 241 12.09 7.37 15.72
N GLN A 242 12.49 7.01 14.50
CA GLN A 242 13.34 5.83 14.27
C GLN A 242 14.67 5.93 15.00
N THR A 243 15.27 7.12 15.05
CA THR A 243 16.54 7.38 15.74
C THR A 243 16.40 7.14 17.23
N ILE A 244 15.39 7.73 17.88
CA ILE A 244 15.13 7.57 19.32
C ILE A 244 14.90 6.09 19.68
N VAL A 245 14.11 5.37 18.90
CA VAL A 245 13.86 3.93 19.15
C VAL A 245 15.18 3.15 19.11
N ASN A 246 16.00 3.37 18.08
CA ASN A 246 17.27 2.67 17.96
C ASN A 246 18.30 3.09 19.00
N GLU A 247 18.27 4.32 19.52
CA GLU A 247 19.06 4.74 20.67
C GLU A 247 18.71 3.92 21.91
N LYS A 248 17.41 3.82 22.23
CA LYS A 248 16.92 3.04 23.37
C LYS A 248 17.17 1.54 23.24
N ILE A 249 17.20 1.02 22.03
CA ILE A 249 17.65 -0.34 21.74
C ILE A 249 19.13 -0.51 22.08
N ARG A 250 20.00 0.42 21.65
CA ARG A 250 21.45 0.37 21.89
C ARG A 250 21.84 0.56 23.35
N GLU A 251 21.01 1.24 24.13
CA GLU A 251 21.16 1.33 25.60
C GLU A 251 21.04 -0.04 26.28
N ASN A 252 20.44 -1.05 25.60
CA ASN A 252 20.25 -2.41 26.11
C ASN A 252 19.61 -2.44 27.51
N ILE A 253 18.50 -1.72 27.65
CA ILE A 253 17.77 -1.56 28.90
C ILE A 253 17.09 -2.90 29.26
N ASP A 254 17.34 -3.39 30.47
CA ASP A 254 16.71 -4.60 30.98
C ASP A 254 15.20 -4.41 31.17
N LEU A 255 14.44 -5.48 30.96
CA LEU A 255 13.01 -5.53 31.25
C LEU A 255 12.76 -5.49 32.76
N ASP A 256 12.13 -4.43 33.25
CA ASP A 256 11.47 -4.44 34.56
C ASP A 256 10.01 -4.87 34.40
N GLU A 257 9.73 -6.10 34.84
CA GLU A 257 8.41 -6.73 34.79
C GLU A 257 7.82 -6.82 36.20
N GLN A 258 6.65 -6.21 36.39
CA GLN A 258 5.88 -6.32 37.63
C GLN A 258 4.52 -6.95 37.37
N ARG A 259 4.29 -8.14 37.94
CA ARG A 259 3.04 -8.90 37.81
C ARG A 259 2.13 -8.69 39.01
N ASN A 260 0.82 -8.77 38.78
CA ASN A 260 -0.21 -8.65 39.82
C ASN A 260 -0.16 -7.31 40.60
N VAL A 261 0.23 -6.23 39.93
CA VAL A 261 0.25 -4.88 40.52
C VAL A 261 -1.19 -4.37 40.62
N PRO A 262 -1.67 -3.90 41.78
CA PRO A 262 -2.98 -3.27 41.86
C PRO A 262 -3.09 -2.08 40.91
N ILE A 263 -4.20 -1.93 40.20
CA ILE A 263 -4.35 -0.89 39.16
C ILE A 263 -4.06 0.53 39.70
N ALA A 264 -4.52 0.84 40.92
CA ALA A 264 -4.28 2.13 41.56
C ALA A 264 -2.80 2.39 41.90
N VAL A 265 -1.98 1.34 42.06
CA VAL A 265 -0.53 1.46 42.24
C VAL A 265 0.12 1.72 40.88
N ALA A 266 -0.27 1.00 39.84
CA ALA A 266 0.26 1.21 38.49
C ALA A 266 -0.04 2.62 37.95
N GLU A 267 -1.23 3.15 38.21
CA GLU A 267 -1.60 4.54 37.89
C GLU A 267 -0.68 5.56 38.59
N LYS A 268 -0.38 5.35 39.88
CA LYS A 268 0.54 6.21 40.66
C LYS A 268 1.98 6.13 40.16
N MET A 269 2.37 5.01 39.57
CA MET A 269 3.67 4.86 38.89
C MET A 269 3.69 5.59 37.54
N GLY A 270 2.59 6.18 37.08
CA GLY A 270 2.51 6.77 35.74
C GLY A 270 2.54 5.72 34.63
N ALA A 271 2.17 4.47 34.93
CA ALA A 271 2.07 3.43 33.91
C ALA A 271 0.95 3.77 32.94
N MET A 272 1.28 3.76 31.65
CA MET A 272 0.32 4.10 30.61
C MET A 272 -0.73 2.99 30.45
N MET A 273 -1.99 3.40 30.45
CA MET A 273 -3.12 2.55 30.10
C MET A 273 -3.44 2.71 28.61
N LEU A 274 -3.63 1.59 27.91
CA LEU A 274 -4.03 1.60 26.52
C LEU A 274 -5.53 1.91 26.43
N PHE A 275 -5.87 2.86 25.57
CA PHE A 275 -7.23 3.35 25.41
C PHE A 275 -8.16 2.23 24.88
N GLY A 276 -9.30 2.03 25.55
CA GLY A 276 -10.33 1.08 25.15
C GLY A 276 -10.16 -0.35 25.70
N GLU A 277 -9.08 -0.63 26.43
CA GLU A 277 -8.88 -1.90 27.13
C GLU A 277 -9.60 -1.92 28.48
N LYS A 278 -10.12 -3.09 28.87
CA LYS A 278 -10.70 -3.31 30.20
C LYS A 278 -9.66 -3.99 31.09
N TYR A 279 -9.32 -3.35 32.20
CA TYR A 279 -8.36 -3.88 33.16
C TYR A 279 -9.07 -4.48 34.38
N GLY A 280 -8.50 -5.58 34.91
CA GLY A 280 -8.93 -6.16 36.18
C GLY A 280 -8.38 -5.38 37.38
N GLU A 281 -8.65 -5.88 38.60
CA GLU A 281 -8.15 -5.26 39.85
C GLU A 281 -6.61 -5.27 39.94
N SER A 282 -5.98 -6.26 39.32
CA SER A 282 -4.52 -6.41 39.21
C SER A 282 -4.09 -6.46 37.75
N VAL A 283 -2.97 -5.80 37.44
CA VAL A 283 -2.41 -5.64 36.09
C VAL A 283 -0.95 -6.07 36.04
N ARG A 284 -0.42 -6.16 34.82
CA ARG A 284 1.00 -6.42 34.56
C ARG A 284 1.62 -5.16 33.96
N VAL A 285 2.68 -4.66 34.59
CA VAL A 285 3.40 -3.45 34.19
C VAL A 285 4.70 -3.87 33.53
N ILE A 286 4.98 -3.30 32.36
CA ILE A 286 6.19 -3.52 31.57
C ILE A 286 6.91 -2.19 31.44
N THR A 287 8.15 -2.14 31.91
CA THR A 287 8.97 -0.95 31.89
C THR A 287 10.26 -1.20 31.12
N PHE A 288 10.53 -0.35 30.13
CA PHE A 288 11.82 -0.17 29.48
C PHE A 288 12.20 1.30 29.65
N ASP A 289 12.94 1.59 30.73
CA ASP A 289 13.25 2.94 31.24
C ASP A 289 12.00 3.65 31.82
N GLU A 290 12.04 3.88 33.14
CA GLU A 290 10.95 4.47 33.92
C GLU A 290 10.51 5.87 33.44
N HIS A 291 11.42 6.60 32.80
CA HIS A 291 11.19 7.95 32.30
C HIS A 291 10.83 7.98 30.81
N PHE A 292 10.77 6.82 30.16
CA PHE A 292 10.55 6.72 28.73
C PHE A 292 9.39 5.80 28.37
N SER A 293 9.43 4.53 28.78
CA SER A 293 8.41 3.54 28.42
C SER A 293 7.99 2.70 29.62
N ARG A 294 6.76 2.93 30.09
CA ARG A 294 6.11 2.18 31.17
C ARG A 294 4.64 1.99 30.82
N GLU A 295 4.23 0.76 30.53
CA GLU A 295 2.90 0.46 30.01
C GLU A 295 2.26 -0.76 30.69
N LEU A 296 0.91 -0.76 30.78
CA LEU A 296 0.16 -1.95 31.15
C LEU A 296 0.09 -2.91 29.96
N CYS A 297 0.85 -4.01 30.00
CA CYS A 297 0.88 -4.95 28.90
C CYS A 297 0.91 -6.41 29.37
N GLY A 298 0.00 -7.21 28.80
CA GLY A 298 -0.08 -8.65 29.02
C GLY A 298 0.76 -9.48 28.05
N GLY A 299 1.50 -8.87 27.11
CA GLY A 299 2.23 -9.56 26.04
C GLY A 299 3.57 -10.18 26.43
N ILE A 300 4.20 -10.87 25.49
CA ILE A 300 5.55 -11.41 25.66
C ILE A 300 6.57 -10.37 25.17
N HIS A 301 7.58 -10.10 26.00
CA HIS A 301 8.61 -9.11 25.73
C HIS A 301 10.00 -9.74 25.70
N VAL A 302 10.95 -9.02 25.09
CA VAL A 302 12.37 -9.41 25.17
C VAL A 302 12.92 -9.13 26.57
N PRO A 303 13.96 -9.85 27.02
CA PRO A 303 14.55 -9.62 28.34
C PRO A 303 15.30 -8.28 28.43
N ALA A 304 15.77 -7.73 27.32
CA ALA A 304 16.42 -6.42 27.26
C ALA A 304 16.26 -5.81 25.85
N THR A 305 16.23 -4.48 25.75
CA THR A 305 15.96 -3.78 24.48
C THR A 305 16.98 -4.10 23.38
N GLY A 306 18.22 -4.43 23.71
CA GLY A 306 19.23 -4.82 22.72
C GLY A 306 18.91 -6.13 21.98
N SER A 307 18.02 -6.96 22.54
CA SER A 307 17.54 -8.18 21.87
C SER A 307 16.62 -7.90 20.68
N ILE A 308 16.11 -6.67 20.55
CA ILE A 308 15.25 -6.24 19.43
C ILE A 308 16.05 -6.26 18.10
N GLY A 309 17.34 -5.96 18.14
CA GLY A 309 18.13 -5.70 16.93
C GLY A 309 17.77 -4.36 16.30
N TYR A 310 18.10 -4.14 15.04
CA TYR A 310 17.79 -2.88 14.37
C TYR A 310 16.28 -2.72 14.17
N PHE A 311 15.74 -1.53 14.45
CA PHE A 311 14.35 -1.16 14.17
C PHE A 311 14.29 -0.27 12.94
N HIS A 312 13.43 -0.62 11.98
CA HIS A 312 13.25 0.14 10.75
C HIS A 312 11.76 0.42 10.47
N ILE A 313 11.42 1.69 10.26
CA ILE A 313 10.10 2.10 9.78
C ILE A 313 10.06 1.88 8.27
N VAL A 314 9.20 0.97 7.83
CA VAL A 314 9.02 0.63 6.41
C VAL A 314 8.09 1.62 5.73
N SER A 315 7.02 2.00 6.41
CA SER A 315 6.05 2.93 5.85
C SER A 315 5.27 3.67 6.92
N GLU A 316 4.75 4.81 6.48
CA GLU A 316 3.90 5.67 7.26
C GLU A 316 2.72 6.10 6.36
N GLY A 317 1.48 5.98 6.84
CA GLY A 317 0.30 6.42 6.09
C GLY A 317 -0.97 6.66 6.92
N ALA A 318 -1.97 7.31 6.32
CA ALA A 318 -3.28 7.50 6.95
C ALA A 318 -4.18 6.26 6.74
N VAL A 319 -4.83 5.80 7.81
CA VAL A 319 -5.78 4.65 7.76
C VAL A 319 -7.22 5.13 7.84
N ALA A 320 -7.47 6.11 8.70
CA ALA A 320 -8.75 6.76 8.87
C ALA A 320 -8.53 8.24 9.19
N ALA A 321 -9.62 8.98 9.29
CA ALA A 321 -9.57 10.38 9.68
C ALA A 321 -8.94 10.49 11.09
N GLY A 322 -7.88 11.30 11.25
CA GLY A 322 -7.16 11.45 12.53
C GLY A 322 -6.37 10.23 13.01
N VAL A 323 -6.24 9.17 12.19
CA VAL A 323 -5.50 7.95 12.54
C VAL A 323 -4.43 7.63 11.51
N ARG A 324 -3.20 7.48 12.01
CA ARG A 324 -1.97 7.27 11.25
C ARG A 324 -1.45 5.88 11.58
N ARG A 325 -0.69 5.28 10.66
CA ARG A 325 -0.12 3.94 10.80
C ARG A 325 1.35 3.97 10.46
N ILE A 326 2.13 3.40 11.36
CA ILE A 326 3.50 3.00 11.08
C ILE A 326 3.52 1.48 10.90
N GLU A 327 4.10 1.02 9.80
CA GLU A 327 4.56 -0.37 9.68
C GLU A 327 6.07 -0.39 9.83
N ALA A 328 6.58 -1.29 10.67
CA ALA A 328 8.00 -1.40 10.98
C ALA A 328 8.43 -2.86 11.13
N ILE A 329 9.74 -3.08 11.01
CA ILE A 329 10.39 -4.39 11.10
C ILE A 329 11.55 -4.33 12.08
N THR A 330 11.85 -5.48 12.69
CA THR A 330 12.97 -5.63 13.63
C THR A 330 13.79 -6.89 13.34
N GLY A 331 14.95 -7.01 13.98
CA GLY A 331 15.80 -8.22 13.94
C GLY A 331 16.07 -8.71 12.52
N LYS A 332 15.89 -10.02 12.29
CA LYS A 332 16.17 -10.69 11.01
C LYS A 332 15.44 -10.07 9.83
N ALA A 333 14.20 -9.60 10.01
CA ALA A 333 13.44 -8.99 8.94
C ALA A 333 14.07 -7.66 8.49
N SER A 334 14.57 -6.87 9.45
CA SER A 334 15.29 -5.62 9.17
C SER A 334 16.64 -5.85 8.50
N GLU A 335 17.37 -6.91 8.90
CA GLU A 335 18.63 -7.31 8.28
C GLU A 335 18.43 -7.70 6.81
N ALA A 336 17.45 -8.58 6.55
CA ALA A 336 17.11 -8.99 5.18
C ALA A 336 16.72 -7.80 4.29
N PHE A 337 15.94 -6.86 4.82
CA PHE A 337 15.57 -5.64 4.11
C PHE A 337 16.81 -4.79 3.74
N LEU A 338 17.71 -4.57 4.69
CA LEU A 338 18.94 -3.81 4.45
C LEU A 338 19.85 -4.50 3.42
N GLU A 339 19.98 -5.82 3.49
CA GLU A 339 20.75 -6.60 2.51
C GLU A 339 20.18 -6.44 1.09
N GLU A 340 18.84 -6.46 0.94
CA GLU A 340 18.17 -6.21 -0.33
C GLU A 340 18.48 -4.81 -0.86
N GLN A 341 18.35 -3.77 -0.02
CA GLN A 341 18.64 -2.39 -0.42
C GLN A 341 20.11 -2.21 -0.85
N ILE A 342 21.05 -2.83 -0.11
CA ILE A 342 22.48 -2.81 -0.45
C ILE A 342 22.72 -3.53 -1.78
N ALA A 343 22.05 -4.66 -2.03
CA ALA A 343 22.16 -5.39 -3.29
C ALA A 343 21.66 -4.55 -4.47
N THR A 344 20.55 -3.83 -4.31
CA THR A 344 20.03 -2.90 -5.33
C THR A 344 21.04 -1.80 -5.66
N VAL A 345 21.62 -1.14 -4.65
CA VAL A 345 22.63 -0.11 -4.87
C VAL A 345 23.86 -0.68 -5.55
N LYS A 346 24.33 -1.86 -5.13
CA LYS A 346 25.46 -2.55 -5.78
C LYS A 346 25.18 -2.89 -7.24
N ALA A 347 23.96 -3.29 -7.57
CA ALA A 347 23.56 -3.57 -8.95
C ALA A 347 23.61 -2.30 -9.82
N ILE A 348 23.13 -1.16 -9.30
CA ILE A 348 23.21 0.14 -10.01
C ILE A 348 24.67 0.55 -10.23
N VAL A 349 25.51 0.44 -9.19
CA VAL A 349 26.94 0.72 -9.30
C VAL A 349 27.62 -0.22 -10.30
N GLY A 350 27.22 -1.49 -10.33
CA GLY A 350 27.75 -2.48 -11.29
C GLY A 350 27.38 -2.18 -12.74
N ILE A 351 26.15 -1.73 -13.00
CA ILE A 351 25.69 -1.33 -14.35
C ILE A 351 26.39 -0.04 -14.81
N THR A 352 26.52 0.93 -13.92
CA THR A 352 27.03 2.27 -14.26
C THR A 352 28.55 2.36 -14.22
N GLY A 353 29.23 1.44 -13.54
CA GLY A 353 30.67 1.48 -13.29
C GLY A 353 31.12 2.60 -12.35
N ASN A 354 30.19 3.33 -11.74
CA ASN A 354 30.45 4.46 -10.85
C ASN A 354 29.90 4.19 -9.46
N LYS A 355 30.67 4.53 -8.43
CA LYS A 355 30.26 4.35 -7.03
C LYS A 355 29.14 5.30 -6.60
N ASP A 356 29.01 6.45 -7.27
CA ASP A 356 27.93 7.39 -7.03
C ASP A 356 26.71 7.01 -7.88
N ALA A 357 25.88 6.12 -7.34
CA ALA A 357 24.69 5.60 -8.01
C ALA A 357 23.72 6.72 -8.42
N VAL A 358 23.52 7.73 -7.56
CA VAL A 358 22.57 8.83 -7.82
C VAL A 358 23.08 9.69 -8.97
N LYS A 359 24.34 10.13 -8.92
CA LYS A 359 24.93 10.94 -9.98
C LYS A 359 24.94 10.20 -11.32
N SER A 360 25.23 8.90 -11.32
CA SER A 360 25.20 8.13 -12.56
C SER A 360 23.81 7.99 -13.17
N VAL A 361 22.78 7.80 -12.35
CA VAL A 361 21.39 7.78 -12.84
C VAL A 361 21.00 9.14 -13.41
N GLN A 362 21.38 10.25 -12.75
CA GLN A 362 21.13 11.61 -13.25
C GLN A 362 21.82 11.85 -14.59
N GLN A 363 23.11 11.49 -14.70
CA GLN A 363 23.87 11.63 -15.95
C GLN A 363 23.25 10.82 -17.10
N LEU A 364 22.86 9.56 -16.86
CA LEU A 364 22.19 8.75 -17.87
C LEU A 364 20.83 9.34 -18.30
N ALA A 365 20.08 9.94 -17.37
CA ALA A 365 18.82 10.60 -17.68
C ALA A 365 19.04 11.87 -18.55
N GLU A 366 20.04 12.67 -18.21
CA GLU A 366 20.45 13.86 -18.97
C GLU A 366 20.97 13.50 -20.36
N GLU A 367 21.84 12.48 -20.46
CA GLU A 367 22.39 11.98 -21.72
C GLU A 367 21.27 11.44 -22.63
N ASN A 368 20.33 10.66 -22.08
CA ASN A 368 19.17 10.17 -22.83
C ASN A 368 18.29 11.32 -23.34
N ALA A 369 18.13 12.38 -22.56
CA ALA A 369 17.42 13.58 -23.00
C ALA A 369 18.16 14.32 -24.12
N SER A 370 19.51 14.39 -24.07
CA SER A 370 20.33 14.98 -25.13
C SER A 370 20.26 14.16 -26.42
N LEU A 371 20.49 12.85 -26.33
CA LEU A 371 20.45 11.93 -27.47
C LEU A 371 19.10 11.96 -28.20
N LYS A 372 17.98 12.09 -27.46
CA LYS A 372 16.66 12.25 -28.07
C LYS A 372 16.53 13.55 -28.87
N LYS A 373 17.09 14.66 -28.37
CA LYS A 373 17.10 15.94 -29.10
C LYS A 373 18.00 15.88 -30.32
N GLU A 374 19.18 15.28 -30.21
CA GLU A 374 20.10 15.10 -31.34
C GLU A 374 19.49 14.22 -32.42
N LEU A 375 18.78 13.14 -32.03
CA LEU A 375 18.04 12.29 -32.96
C LEU A 375 16.96 13.07 -33.71
N GLU A 376 16.19 13.91 -33.02
CA GLU A 376 15.18 14.77 -33.65
C GLU A 376 15.81 15.76 -34.64
N GLN A 377 16.92 16.40 -34.26
CA GLN A 377 17.65 17.31 -35.15
C GLN A 377 18.18 16.60 -36.39
N PHE A 378 18.74 15.40 -36.24
CA PHE A 378 19.23 14.60 -37.36
C PHE A 378 18.08 14.18 -38.30
N GLN A 379 16.94 13.77 -37.75
CA GLN A 379 15.73 13.47 -38.52
C GLN A 379 15.24 14.69 -39.31
N LEU A 380 15.25 15.88 -38.72
CA LEU A 380 14.88 17.12 -39.40
C LEU A 380 15.85 17.49 -40.52
N GLN A 381 17.16 17.30 -40.33
CA GLN A 381 18.16 17.51 -41.38
C GLN A 381 17.95 16.54 -42.55
N GLY A 382 17.74 15.25 -42.26
CA GLY A 382 17.42 14.25 -43.28
C GLY A 382 16.15 14.61 -44.07
N LEU A 383 15.13 15.17 -43.39
CA LEU A 383 13.92 15.65 -44.03
C LEU A 383 14.17 16.78 -45.04
N GLN A 384 15.07 17.72 -44.71
CA GLN A 384 15.43 18.81 -45.63
C GLN A 384 16.17 18.30 -46.86
N SER A 385 17.14 17.40 -46.71
CA SER A 385 17.83 16.79 -47.86
C SER A 385 16.88 15.98 -48.74
N LEU A 386 15.93 15.27 -48.12
CA LEU A 386 14.88 14.54 -48.82
C LEU A 386 13.96 15.48 -49.61
N LYS A 387 13.52 16.59 -49.02
CA LYS A 387 12.73 17.63 -49.69
C LYS A 387 13.44 18.16 -50.94
N GLU A 388 14.71 18.56 -50.82
CA GLU A 388 15.48 19.08 -51.95
C GLU A 388 15.63 18.06 -53.09
N ARG A 389 15.83 16.78 -52.75
CA ARG A 389 15.87 15.70 -53.75
C ARG A 389 14.53 15.56 -54.47
N LEU A 390 13.44 15.50 -53.72
CA LEU A 390 12.10 15.34 -54.29
C LEU A 390 11.71 16.51 -55.20
N LEU A 391 12.07 17.74 -54.84
CA LEU A 391 11.86 18.92 -55.69
C LEU A 391 12.65 18.85 -57.01
N ARG A 392 13.86 18.29 -57.00
CA ARG A 392 14.65 18.07 -58.24
C ARG A 392 14.10 16.95 -59.10
N GLU A 393 13.49 15.94 -58.49
CA GLU A 393 12.90 14.77 -59.14
C GLU A 393 11.43 14.97 -59.52
N GLN A 394 10.91 16.20 -59.44
CA GLN A 394 9.55 16.50 -59.84
C GLN A 394 9.34 16.19 -61.33
N GLU A 395 8.17 15.63 -61.65
CA GLU A 395 7.74 15.30 -63.00
C GLU A 395 6.61 16.24 -63.46
N THR A 396 6.35 16.25 -64.77
CA THR A 396 5.21 17.00 -65.34
C THR A 396 4.22 16.01 -65.93
N ILE A 397 3.02 15.95 -65.37
CA ILE A 397 1.92 15.10 -65.83
C ILE A 397 0.78 16.01 -66.29
N ASN A 398 0.41 15.96 -67.57
CA ASN A 398 -0.63 16.81 -68.19
C ASN A 398 -0.46 18.32 -67.90
N GLY A 399 0.79 18.78 -67.89
CA GLY A 399 1.14 20.18 -67.60
C GLY A 399 1.16 20.55 -66.11
N LEU A 400 0.91 19.60 -65.21
CA LEU A 400 0.96 19.79 -63.76
C LEU A 400 2.29 19.33 -63.19
N PRO A 401 2.94 20.12 -62.32
CA PRO A 401 4.12 19.70 -61.58
C PRO A 401 3.71 18.72 -60.45
N VAL A 402 4.30 17.53 -60.46
CA VAL A 402 3.93 16.42 -59.58
C VAL A 402 5.17 15.79 -58.95
N ILE A 403 5.06 15.43 -57.67
CA ILE A 403 6.00 14.56 -56.97
C ILE A 403 5.22 13.34 -56.49
N ARG A 404 5.64 12.14 -56.88
CA ARG A 404 4.95 10.90 -56.53
C ARG A 404 5.95 9.81 -56.17
N GLN A 405 6.28 9.71 -54.88
CA GLN A 405 7.32 8.78 -54.44
C GLN A 405 7.00 8.08 -53.12
N LYS A 406 7.58 6.87 -52.97
CA LYS A 406 7.77 6.24 -51.66
C LYS A 406 8.99 6.91 -51.01
N VAL A 407 8.82 7.39 -49.79
CA VAL A 407 9.84 8.05 -48.99
C VAL A 407 10.06 7.31 -47.67
N GLU A 408 11.23 7.51 -47.07
CA GLU A 408 11.56 6.97 -45.75
C GLU A 408 11.53 8.13 -44.74
N VAL A 409 10.58 8.08 -43.81
CA VAL A 409 10.45 9.04 -42.71
C VAL A 409 10.10 8.32 -41.42
N ALA A 410 10.49 8.89 -40.28
CA ALA A 410 10.40 8.20 -39.00
C ALA A 410 8.96 8.00 -38.48
N ASN A 411 8.03 8.89 -38.85
CA ASN A 411 6.64 8.85 -38.38
C ASN A 411 5.71 9.69 -39.27
N ALA A 412 4.41 9.64 -38.97
CA ALA A 412 3.37 10.37 -39.70
C ALA A 412 3.55 11.90 -39.64
N ASP A 413 4.03 12.44 -38.52
CA ASP A 413 4.26 13.88 -38.37
C ASP A 413 5.39 14.37 -39.28
N MET A 414 6.47 13.58 -39.42
CA MET A 414 7.55 13.88 -40.36
C MET A 414 7.09 13.77 -41.83
N LEU A 415 6.24 12.80 -42.18
CA LEU A 415 5.64 12.71 -43.51
C LEU A 415 4.80 13.96 -43.83
N LYS A 416 3.96 14.37 -42.87
CA LYS A 416 3.15 15.57 -42.97
C LYS A 416 4.02 16.81 -43.12
N LYS A 417 5.04 16.97 -42.27
CA LYS A 417 5.97 18.09 -42.34
C LYS A 417 6.66 18.16 -43.70
N LEU A 418 7.18 17.05 -44.22
CA LEU A 418 7.80 16.99 -45.54
C LEU A 418 6.85 17.47 -46.65
N ALA A 419 5.59 17.01 -46.63
CA ALA A 419 4.60 17.46 -47.59
C ALA A 419 4.39 18.98 -47.53
N TYR A 420 4.19 19.55 -46.33
CA TYR A 420 4.04 21.00 -46.16
C TYR A 420 5.29 21.79 -46.58
N ASP A 421 6.49 21.32 -46.22
CA ASP A 421 7.74 21.97 -46.59
C ASP A 421 7.94 21.98 -48.14
N ILE A 422 7.60 20.89 -48.84
CA ILE A 422 7.64 20.83 -50.32
C ILE A 422 6.73 21.89 -50.94
N ARG A 423 5.50 22.01 -50.42
CA ARG A 423 4.55 23.01 -50.91
C ARG A 423 5.00 24.44 -50.63
N GLN A 424 5.71 24.69 -49.54
CA GLN A 424 6.16 26.03 -49.17
C GLN A 424 7.21 26.59 -50.15
N ASP A 425 8.04 25.73 -50.73
CA ASP A 425 9.15 26.14 -51.61
C ASP A 425 8.75 26.24 -53.10
N THR A 426 7.47 26.04 -53.43
CA THR A 426 6.98 26.04 -54.82
C THR A 426 5.66 26.79 -54.96
N THR A 427 5.46 27.48 -56.08
CA THR A 427 4.20 28.19 -56.36
C THR A 427 3.06 27.21 -56.66
N SER A 428 3.35 26.15 -57.40
CA SER A 428 2.39 25.15 -57.88
C SER A 428 3.03 23.77 -57.78
N ILE A 429 2.45 22.85 -56.99
CA ILE A 429 2.91 21.45 -56.88
C ILE A 429 1.78 20.53 -56.42
N ILE A 430 1.83 19.27 -56.85
CA ILE A 430 1.06 18.16 -56.29
C ILE A 430 2.05 17.13 -55.75
N ALA A 431 2.15 16.96 -54.44
CA ALA A 431 3.00 15.94 -53.86
C ALA A 431 2.18 14.82 -53.22
N ILE A 432 2.45 13.58 -53.65
CA ILE A 432 1.81 12.33 -53.24
C ILE A 432 2.92 11.44 -52.69
N LEU A 433 3.03 11.41 -51.37
CA LEU A 433 4.12 10.73 -50.67
C LEU A 433 3.58 9.51 -49.95
N GLY A 434 4.22 8.37 -50.16
CA GLY A 434 3.95 7.12 -49.44
C GLY A 434 5.10 6.75 -48.52
N THR A 435 4.85 6.23 -47.33
CA THR A 435 5.90 5.70 -46.45
C THR A 435 5.40 4.50 -45.66
N GLU A 436 6.34 3.71 -45.16
CA GLU A 436 6.08 2.57 -44.29
C GLU A 436 6.69 2.86 -42.92
N VAL A 437 5.86 2.86 -41.89
CA VAL A 437 6.26 3.09 -40.50
C VAL A 437 5.63 2.01 -39.64
N ASP A 438 6.45 1.31 -38.85
CA ASP A 438 6.02 0.23 -37.95
C ASP A 438 5.11 -0.82 -38.62
N GLY A 439 5.44 -1.20 -39.86
CA GLY A 439 4.68 -2.17 -40.66
C GLY A 439 3.32 -1.67 -41.17
N LYS A 440 3.05 -0.36 -41.08
CA LYS A 440 1.84 0.28 -41.62
C LYS A 440 2.18 1.22 -42.77
N ALA A 441 1.30 1.26 -43.75
CA ALA A 441 1.37 2.19 -44.86
C ALA A 441 0.80 3.54 -44.44
N LEU A 442 1.49 4.62 -44.79
CA LEU A 442 1.00 5.99 -44.66
C LEU A 442 1.11 6.69 -46.01
N ILE A 443 0.10 7.47 -46.36
CA ILE A 443 0.08 8.31 -47.57
C ILE A 443 -0.26 9.73 -47.15
N ALA A 444 0.48 10.71 -47.67
CA ALA A 444 0.17 12.12 -47.60
C ALA A 444 0.02 12.69 -49.01
N VAL A 445 -1.04 13.47 -49.24
CA VAL A 445 -1.23 14.24 -50.46
C VAL A 445 -1.33 15.70 -50.09
N ILE A 446 -0.54 16.53 -50.76
CA ILE A 446 -0.59 17.98 -50.66
C ILE A 446 -0.68 18.60 -52.05
N ILE A 447 -1.50 19.64 -52.18
CA ILE A 447 -1.81 20.33 -53.43
C ILE A 447 -1.71 21.83 -53.15
N SER A 448 -1.01 22.57 -54.00
CA SER A 448 -0.98 24.04 -53.94
C SER A 448 -2.35 24.66 -54.20
N ASP A 449 -2.63 25.82 -53.58
CA ASP A 449 -3.98 26.41 -53.59
C ASP A 449 -4.45 26.82 -54.99
N ASP A 450 -3.52 27.24 -55.85
CA ASP A 450 -3.78 27.59 -57.25
C ASP A 450 -4.31 26.38 -58.05
N LEU A 451 -3.73 25.20 -57.81
CA LEU A 451 -4.14 23.95 -58.45
C LEU A 451 -5.47 23.41 -57.87
N VAL A 452 -5.73 23.64 -56.58
CA VAL A 452 -7.04 23.32 -55.98
C VAL A 452 -8.14 24.17 -56.63
N ALA A 453 -7.90 25.48 -56.79
CA ALA A 453 -8.89 26.41 -57.33
C ALA A 453 -9.06 26.29 -58.86
N GLY A 454 -7.96 26.11 -59.60
CA GLY A 454 -7.95 26.12 -61.07
C GLY A 454 -8.30 24.79 -61.72
N ASN A 455 -8.01 23.65 -61.06
CA ASN A 455 -8.06 22.34 -61.68
C ASN A 455 -9.06 21.38 -61.01
N ASN A 456 -9.89 21.88 -60.09
CA ASN A 456 -10.88 21.11 -59.33
C ASN A 456 -10.29 19.87 -58.62
N LEU A 457 -9.00 19.94 -58.29
CA LEU A 457 -8.27 18.89 -57.57
C LEU A 457 -8.57 18.95 -56.07
N HIS A 458 -8.61 17.79 -55.42
CA HIS A 458 -8.94 17.70 -54.00
C HIS A 458 -8.16 16.58 -53.31
N ALA A 459 -7.21 16.93 -52.44
CA ALA A 459 -6.34 15.99 -51.74
C ALA A 459 -7.15 14.95 -50.96
N GLY A 460 -8.19 15.37 -50.24
CA GLY A 460 -9.09 14.45 -49.53
C GLY A 460 -9.82 13.42 -50.41
N LYS A 461 -10.09 13.71 -51.69
CA LYS A 461 -10.67 12.72 -52.62
C LYS A 461 -9.61 11.77 -53.13
N MET A 462 -8.43 12.29 -53.47
CA MET A 462 -7.28 11.50 -53.92
C MET A 462 -6.89 10.47 -52.86
N VAL A 463 -6.66 10.92 -51.63
CA VAL A 463 -6.25 10.06 -50.52
C VAL A 463 -7.27 8.96 -50.20
N LYS A 464 -8.57 9.21 -50.37
CA LYS A 464 -9.60 8.17 -50.19
C LYS A 464 -9.50 7.06 -51.22
N GLU A 465 -9.15 7.40 -52.47
CA GLU A 465 -8.93 6.42 -53.53
C GLU A 465 -7.62 5.67 -53.29
N LEU A 466 -6.52 6.39 -53.09
CA LEU A 466 -5.19 5.83 -52.83
C LEU A 466 -5.16 4.94 -51.58
N GLY A 467 -5.91 5.32 -50.54
CA GLY A 467 -6.04 4.56 -49.30
C GLY A 467 -6.56 3.13 -49.49
N ARG A 468 -7.39 2.87 -50.51
CA ARG A 468 -7.94 1.53 -50.77
C ARG A 468 -6.84 0.52 -51.13
N HIS A 469 -5.82 0.95 -51.86
CA HIS A 469 -4.70 0.09 -52.26
C HIS A 469 -3.86 -0.38 -51.07
N ILE A 470 -3.78 0.43 -50.02
CA ILE A 470 -3.08 0.11 -48.77
C ILE A 470 -3.99 -0.50 -47.69
N GLN A 471 -5.21 -0.91 -48.06
CA GLN A 471 -6.23 -1.42 -47.13
C GLN A 471 -6.48 -0.44 -45.97
N GLY A 472 -6.57 0.83 -46.32
CA GLY A 472 -6.58 1.95 -45.40
C GLY A 472 -7.68 2.95 -45.69
N GLY A 473 -7.85 3.87 -44.76
CA GLY A 473 -8.77 4.99 -44.87
C GLY A 473 -8.04 6.31 -44.66
N GLY A 474 -8.55 7.37 -45.25
CA GLY A 474 -7.98 8.69 -45.11
C GLY A 474 -8.96 9.81 -45.37
N GLY A 475 -8.52 11.02 -45.03
CA GLY A 475 -9.34 12.22 -45.13
C GLY A 475 -8.49 13.47 -44.92
N GLY A 476 -9.08 14.62 -45.24
CA GLY A 476 -8.42 15.91 -45.09
C GLY A 476 -9.11 16.99 -45.89
N GLN A 477 -8.45 18.13 -45.93
CA GLN A 477 -8.88 19.34 -46.61
C GLN A 477 -8.62 19.25 -48.12
N PRO A 478 -9.16 20.20 -48.92
CA PRO A 478 -8.88 20.25 -50.36
C PRO A 478 -7.38 20.29 -50.70
N HIS A 479 -6.59 21.00 -49.90
CA HIS A 479 -5.16 21.21 -50.15
C HIS A 479 -4.25 20.17 -49.45
N PHE A 480 -4.74 19.41 -48.47
CA PHE A 480 -3.93 18.43 -47.74
C PHE A 480 -4.78 17.31 -47.14
N ALA A 481 -4.35 16.06 -47.32
CA ALA A 481 -4.99 14.90 -46.72
C ALA A 481 -4.00 13.77 -46.46
N THR A 482 -4.37 12.85 -45.56
CA THR A 482 -3.56 11.68 -45.21
C THR A 482 -4.40 10.42 -45.10
N ALA A 483 -3.82 9.28 -45.47
CA ALA A 483 -4.39 7.94 -45.25
C ALA A 483 -3.39 7.06 -44.50
N GLY A 484 -3.93 6.15 -43.69
CA GLY A 484 -3.18 5.07 -43.07
C GLY A 484 -3.82 3.72 -43.37
N GLY A 485 -3.00 2.69 -43.56
CA GLY A 485 -3.46 1.35 -43.94
C GLY A 485 -2.54 0.24 -43.46
N ALA A 486 -3.08 -0.98 -43.36
CA ALA A 486 -2.37 -2.14 -42.84
C ALA A 486 -1.49 -2.85 -43.89
N ASN A 487 -1.51 -2.42 -45.16
CA ASN A 487 -0.82 -3.09 -46.27
C ASN A 487 0.26 -2.18 -46.93
N PRO A 488 1.50 -2.14 -46.40
CA PRO A 488 2.62 -1.40 -46.99
C PRO A 488 2.98 -1.81 -48.42
N GLN A 489 2.76 -3.07 -48.79
CA GLN A 489 3.01 -3.57 -50.15
C GLN A 489 2.10 -2.89 -51.17
N GLY A 490 0.94 -2.37 -50.73
CA GLY A 490 0.00 -1.59 -51.53
C GLY A 490 0.50 -0.19 -51.92
N LEU A 491 1.56 0.33 -51.30
CA LEU A 491 2.05 1.70 -51.55
C LEU A 491 2.47 1.91 -53.01
N LYS A 492 3.09 0.90 -53.64
CA LYS A 492 3.50 0.99 -55.04
C LYS A 492 2.28 1.16 -55.95
N ALA A 493 1.27 0.31 -55.78
CA ALA A 493 0.03 0.37 -56.54
C ALA A 493 -0.76 1.67 -56.27
N ALA A 494 -0.76 2.14 -55.02
CA ALA A 494 -1.37 3.43 -54.66
C ALA A 494 -0.68 4.58 -55.40
N LEU A 495 0.65 4.62 -55.38
CA LEU A 495 1.39 5.64 -56.10
C LEU A 495 1.08 5.53 -57.60
N GLU A 496 1.13 4.36 -58.23
CA GLU A 496 0.84 4.22 -59.67
C GLU A 496 -0.59 4.66 -60.05
N ALA A 497 -1.59 4.33 -59.22
CA ALA A 497 -2.97 4.75 -59.43
C ALA A 497 -3.15 6.28 -59.41
N ALA A 498 -2.26 7.02 -58.74
CA ALA A 498 -2.34 8.46 -58.64
C ALA A 498 -2.14 9.18 -59.99
N GLU A 499 -1.38 8.58 -60.92
CA GLU A 499 -1.17 9.14 -62.28
C GLU A 499 -2.48 9.25 -63.06
N GLY A 500 -3.35 8.24 -62.96
CA GLY A 500 -4.68 8.25 -63.58
C GLY A 500 -5.66 9.24 -62.94
N MET A 501 -5.35 9.79 -61.76
CA MET A 501 -6.13 10.86 -61.12
C MET A 501 -5.67 12.27 -61.53
N LEU A 502 -4.53 12.35 -62.21
CA LEU A 502 -3.88 13.57 -62.70
C LEU A 502 -3.99 13.70 -64.22
N SER A 503 -4.70 12.76 -64.86
CA SER A 503 -5.09 12.74 -66.28
C SER A 503 -6.55 13.04 -66.44
#